data_AF-A0A814BR91-F1
#
_entry.id   AF-A0A814BR91-F1
#
_cell.length_a   1.000
_cell.length_b   1.000
_cell.length_c   1.000
_cell.angle_alpha   90.00
_cell.angle_beta   90.00
_cell.angle_gamma   90.00
#
_symmetry.space_group_name_H-M   'P 1'
#
loop_
_entity.id
_entity.type
_entity.pdbx_description
1 polymer ?
#
loop_
_entity_poly.entity_id
_entity_poly.type
_entity_poly.pdbx_seq_one_letter_code
_entity_poly.pdbx_strand_id
1 'polypeptide(L)'
;MSPQLSIFLIFTLLKYSTGAPVAEECTNNPTVCAPNGYCFQNSGNYSGCQKTCPYNWGCSHGNVLCSIPVEQMVKDVAAFKHNDVASGFAINQLCIAKHGCENKKSLDNPSWFDNILVAFIAPYVERNGNWNAVIEHCHSTLAKIPVLGKYFCQQTMANYHISVDLKNAVINNGCGTQHDWNAVGNIIVNCVKEAQIGIPFGESYAISEVFQQRNLVRENCIKMRREKGLQVEF
;
A
#
# COMPACT_ATOMS: atom_id res chain seq x y z
N MET A 1 33.30 10.74 -17.20
CA MET A 1 33.22 9.28 -16.99
C MET A 1 31.75 8.94 -16.72
N SER A 2 31.17 8.09 -17.56
CA SER A 2 29.73 8.02 -17.85
C SER A 2 28.83 7.42 -16.75
N PRO A 3 27.53 7.79 -16.70
CA PRO A 3 26.56 7.34 -15.71
C PRO A 3 25.59 6.28 -16.29
N GLN A 4 25.89 4.97 -16.24
CA GLN A 4 24.97 3.95 -16.81
C GLN A 4 25.08 2.51 -16.25
N LEU A 5 25.67 2.28 -15.08
CA LEU A 5 25.74 0.92 -14.50
C LEU A 5 24.76 0.76 -13.34
N SER A 6 23.51 0.41 -13.65
CA SER A 6 22.60 -0.43 -12.81
C SER A 6 21.16 -0.54 -13.35
N ILE A 7 20.83 0.10 -14.48
CA ILE A 7 19.50 0.03 -15.13
C ILE A 7 19.27 -1.27 -15.94
N PHE A 8 20.20 -2.23 -15.96
CA PHE A 8 20.28 -3.22 -17.04
C PHE A 8 20.06 -4.70 -16.70
N LEU A 9 19.28 -5.08 -15.68
CA LEU A 9 19.08 -6.52 -15.39
C LEU A 9 17.65 -7.04 -15.16
N ILE A 10 16.58 -6.27 -15.40
CA ILE A 10 15.22 -6.86 -15.41
C ILE A 10 14.33 -6.22 -16.49
N PHE A 11 14.74 -6.35 -17.75
CA PHE A 11 13.80 -6.38 -18.88
C PHE A 11 14.30 -7.46 -19.82
N THR A 12 13.61 -8.59 -19.83
CA THR A 12 13.41 -9.57 -20.92
C THR A 12 13.30 -10.96 -20.29
N LEU A 13 12.05 -11.41 -20.09
CA LEU A 13 11.59 -12.75 -20.50
C LEU A 13 10.05 -12.76 -20.44
N LEU A 14 9.47 -12.49 -21.63
CA LEU A 14 8.30 -13.15 -22.25
C LEU A 14 6.98 -13.22 -21.44
N LYS A 15 5.99 -12.41 -21.82
CA LYS A 15 4.89 -12.80 -22.75
C LYS A 15 4.28 -14.16 -22.40
N TYR A 16 3.22 -14.14 -21.59
CA TYR A 16 2.07 -15.01 -21.81
C TYR A 16 0.83 -14.18 -22.15
N SER A 17 0.28 -14.55 -23.29
CA SER A 17 -0.90 -14.02 -23.94
C SER A 17 -2.16 -14.63 -23.34
N THR A 18 -3.21 -13.81 -23.34
CA THR A 18 -4.64 -14.13 -23.44
C THR A 18 -5.28 -14.98 -22.34
N GLY A 19 -5.86 -14.25 -21.40
CA GLY A 19 -7.03 -14.65 -20.63
C GLY A 19 -7.55 -13.40 -19.91
N ALA A 20 -8.34 -12.57 -20.60
CA ALA A 20 -9.10 -11.54 -19.92
C ALA A 20 -10.15 -12.28 -19.06
N PRO A 21 -10.18 -12.13 -17.73
CA PRO A 21 -11.40 -12.41 -17.01
C PRO A 21 -12.40 -11.35 -17.47
N VAL A 22 -13.49 -11.84 -18.02
CA VAL A 22 -14.69 -11.10 -18.38
C VAL A 22 -15.04 -10.21 -17.19
N ALA A 23 -15.24 -8.91 -17.44
CA ALA A 23 -15.82 -8.02 -16.47
C ALA A 23 -17.19 -8.60 -16.11
N GLU A 24 -17.31 -9.18 -14.91
CA GLU A 24 -18.59 -9.57 -14.38
C GLU A 24 -19.33 -8.28 -14.05
N GLU A 25 -20.32 -7.99 -14.89
CA GLU A 25 -21.24 -6.88 -14.78
C GLU A 25 -21.96 -7.00 -13.44
N CYS A 26 -21.59 -6.16 -12.47
CA CYS A 26 -22.37 -5.93 -11.26
C CYS A 26 -23.71 -5.29 -11.64
N THR A 27 -24.65 -6.10 -12.11
CA THR A 27 -26.03 -5.67 -12.39
C THR A 27 -26.88 -5.86 -11.14
N ASN A 28 -27.43 -4.74 -10.68
CA ASN A 28 -28.53 -4.58 -9.70
C ASN A 28 -28.19 -4.75 -8.19
N ASN A 29 -27.39 -3.79 -7.69
CA ASN A 29 -27.39 -3.12 -6.36
C ASN A 29 -28.35 -3.66 -5.25
N PRO A 30 -27.88 -3.89 -4.00
CA PRO A 30 -27.27 -2.82 -3.17
C PRO A 30 -25.95 -3.23 -2.49
N THR A 31 -24.85 -2.59 -2.87
CA THR A 31 -23.52 -2.67 -2.21
C THR A 31 -23.08 -1.29 -1.75
N VAL A 32 -23.94 -0.62 -0.97
CA VAL A 32 -23.65 0.73 -0.48
C VAL A 32 -23.74 0.72 1.04
N CYS A 33 -22.59 0.59 1.70
CA CYS A 33 -22.38 1.33 2.93
C CYS A 33 -22.55 2.81 2.56
N ALA A 34 -23.36 3.57 3.32
CA ALA A 34 -23.51 5.02 3.16
C ALA A 34 -22.13 5.69 2.93
N PRO A 35 -22.03 6.87 2.28
CA PRO A 35 -20.93 7.24 1.35
C PRO A 35 -19.47 7.14 1.84
N ASN A 36 -19.21 6.85 3.12
CA ASN A 36 -17.89 6.70 3.74
C ASN A 36 -17.71 5.39 4.56
N GLY A 37 -18.56 4.37 4.41
CA GLY A 37 -18.42 3.11 5.14
C GLY A 37 -17.75 2.01 4.31
N TYR A 38 -17.05 1.07 4.96
CA TYR A 38 -16.49 -0.13 4.34
C TYR A 38 -16.84 -1.37 5.15
N CYS A 39 -16.70 -2.52 4.51
CA CYS A 39 -16.98 -3.82 5.08
C CYS A 39 -15.69 -4.42 5.66
N PHE A 40 -15.76 -5.07 6.82
CA PHE A 40 -14.69 -5.92 7.36
C PHE A 40 -15.24 -7.23 7.96
N GLN A 41 -14.50 -8.35 7.87
CA GLN A 41 -14.88 -9.61 8.55
C GLN A 41 -14.84 -9.42 10.06
N ASN A 42 -15.96 -9.71 10.73
CA ASN A 42 -16.06 -9.59 12.18
C ASN A 42 -16.11 -10.99 12.82
N SER A 43 -15.24 -11.25 13.80
CA SER A 43 -15.20 -12.53 14.55
C SER A 43 -16.06 -12.52 15.82
N GLY A 44 -16.93 -11.51 15.99
CA GLY A 44 -17.76 -11.33 17.18
C GLY A 44 -19.22 -11.02 16.85
N ASN A 45 -20.13 -11.57 17.66
CA ASN A 45 -21.58 -11.35 17.59
C ASN A 45 -21.93 -9.88 17.90
N TYR A 46 -22.03 -9.05 16.87
CA TYR A 46 -22.63 -7.72 16.97
C TYR A 46 -23.98 -7.70 16.25
N SER A 47 -25.05 -7.48 17.01
CA SER A 47 -26.41 -7.25 16.49
C SER A 47 -26.63 -5.75 16.30
N GLY A 48 -26.28 -5.20 15.14
CA GLY A 48 -26.60 -3.82 14.80
C GLY A 48 -25.96 -3.32 13.48
N CYS A 49 -26.82 -2.86 12.56
CA CYS A 49 -26.55 -2.33 11.20
C CYS A 49 -26.31 -3.37 10.09
N GLN A 50 -27.40 -4.01 9.65
CA GLN A 50 -27.52 -4.55 8.30
C GLN A 50 -27.91 -3.43 7.32
N LYS A 51 -26.96 -3.02 6.46
CA LYS A 51 -27.12 -2.61 5.05
C LYS A 51 -25.79 -2.04 4.54
N THR A 52 -24.90 -2.77 3.85
CA THR A 52 -24.88 -4.18 3.41
C THR A 52 -23.41 -4.58 3.18
N CYS A 53 -22.89 -5.47 4.03
CA CYS A 53 -21.65 -6.19 3.82
C CYS A 53 -21.96 -7.69 3.68
N PRO A 54 -21.05 -8.53 3.12
CA PRO A 54 -21.27 -9.97 3.04
C PRO A 54 -21.65 -10.55 4.41
N TYR A 55 -22.43 -11.63 4.44
CA TYR A 55 -22.81 -12.30 5.69
C TYR A 55 -21.52 -12.60 6.50
N ASN A 56 -21.46 -12.11 7.75
CA ASN A 56 -20.29 -12.09 8.68
C ASN A 56 -19.38 -10.84 8.65
N TRP A 57 -19.76 -9.79 7.92
CA TRP A 57 -19.00 -8.53 7.86
C TRP A 57 -19.76 -7.39 8.55
N GLY A 58 -19.05 -6.54 9.30
CA GLY A 58 -19.59 -5.35 9.96
C GLY A 58 -19.46 -4.08 9.11
N CYS A 59 -20.36 -3.11 9.31
CA CYS A 59 -20.25 -1.75 8.78
C CYS A 59 -19.75 -0.81 9.89
N SER A 60 -18.63 -0.11 9.68
CA SER A 60 -18.15 0.92 10.60
C SER A 60 -18.51 2.31 10.10
N HIS A 61 -19.12 3.14 10.96
CA HIS A 61 -19.36 4.57 10.73
C HIS A 61 -18.73 5.38 11.86
N GLY A 62 -17.73 6.21 11.54
CA GLY A 62 -16.99 7.04 12.49
C GLY A 62 -15.50 7.05 12.17
N ASN A 63 -14.71 7.86 12.88
CA ASN A 63 -13.26 8.09 12.75
C ASN A 63 -12.34 6.82 12.80
N VAL A 64 -12.93 5.62 12.74
CA VAL A 64 -12.38 4.27 12.92
C VAL A 64 -11.76 3.71 11.62
N LEU A 65 -11.96 4.35 10.46
CA LEU A 65 -11.44 3.87 9.15
C LEU A 65 -9.96 3.47 9.20
N CYS A 66 -9.16 4.31 9.84
CA CYS A 66 -7.73 4.12 9.97
C CYS A 66 -7.32 2.95 10.88
N SER A 67 -8.15 2.56 11.85
CA SER A 67 -7.78 1.56 12.87
C SER A 67 -7.84 0.11 12.38
N ILE A 68 -8.75 -0.24 11.48
CA ILE A 68 -8.91 -1.65 11.06
C ILE A 68 -7.71 -2.14 10.21
N PRO A 69 -7.24 -1.41 9.18
CA PRO A 69 -6.03 -1.82 8.46
C PRO A 69 -4.81 -1.90 9.38
N VAL A 70 -4.67 -0.95 10.31
CA VAL A 70 -3.58 -0.94 11.29
C VAL A 70 -3.65 -2.16 12.21
N GLU A 71 -4.82 -2.48 12.77
CA GLU A 71 -5.00 -3.66 13.63
C GLU A 71 -4.68 -4.96 12.89
N GLN A 72 -5.08 -5.06 11.63
CA GLN A 72 -4.78 -6.24 10.82
C GLN A 72 -3.27 -6.35 10.56
N MET A 73 -2.61 -5.24 10.23
CA MET A 73 -1.15 -5.20 10.10
C MET A 73 -0.43 -5.50 11.40
N VAL A 74 -0.95 -5.10 12.56
CA VAL A 74 -0.39 -5.48 13.87
C VAL A 74 -0.41 -6.99 14.03
N LYS A 75 -1.52 -7.66 13.68
CA LYS A 75 -1.62 -9.12 13.74
C LYS A 75 -0.62 -9.79 12.79
N ASP A 76 -0.52 -9.30 11.54
CA ASP A 76 0.42 -9.81 10.55
C ASP A 76 1.87 -9.64 11.02
N VAL A 77 2.21 -8.46 11.55
CA VAL A 77 3.55 -8.18 12.08
C VAL A 77 3.88 -9.07 13.28
N ALA A 78 2.93 -9.29 14.19
CA ALA A 78 3.11 -10.18 15.33
C ALA A 78 3.27 -11.66 14.94
N ALA A 79 2.76 -12.05 13.76
CA ALA A 79 2.90 -13.41 13.24
C ALA A 79 4.27 -13.68 12.59
N PHE A 80 5.05 -12.66 12.25
CA PHE A 80 6.36 -12.86 11.63
C PHE A 80 7.37 -13.47 12.61
N LYS A 81 8.06 -14.50 12.13
CA LYS A 81 9.27 -15.01 12.79
C LYS A 81 10.42 -14.02 12.56
N HIS A 82 11.41 -13.99 13.46
CA HIS A 82 12.60 -13.11 13.39
C HIS A 82 13.40 -13.15 12.06
N ASN A 83 13.11 -14.08 11.16
CA ASN A 83 13.76 -14.23 9.85
C ASN A 83 12.80 -14.19 8.66
N ASP A 84 11.56 -13.74 8.85
CA ASP A 84 10.64 -13.57 7.74
C ASP A 84 11.16 -12.52 6.74
N VAL A 85 11.14 -12.85 5.45
CA VAL A 85 11.59 -12.00 4.34
C VAL A 85 10.82 -10.68 4.29
N ALA A 86 9.56 -10.70 4.72
CA ALA A 86 8.66 -9.55 4.70
C ALA A 86 8.67 -8.72 5.98
N SER A 87 9.30 -9.19 7.07
CA SER A 87 9.21 -8.57 8.40
C SER A 87 9.57 -7.08 8.40
N GLY A 88 10.73 -6.70 7.84
CA GLY A 88 11.17 -5.31 7.81
C GLY A 88 10.29 -4.41 6.94
N PHE A 89 9.74 -4.95 5.84
CA PHE A 89 8.76 -4.22 5.02
C PHE A 89 7.48 -3.98 5.82
N ALA A 90 6.92 -5.02 6.43
CA ALA A 90 5.67 -4.93 7.17
C ALA A 90 5.76 -4.02 8.41
N ILE A 91 6.89 -4.05 9.12
CA ILE A 91 7.16 -3.13 10.24
C ILE A 91 7.14 -1.67 9.77
N ASN A 92 7.81 -1.37 8.65
CA ASN A 92 7.80 -0.04 8.07
C ASN A 92 6.39 0.40 7.65
N GLN A 93 5.64 -0.47 6.96
CA GLN A 93 4.27 -0.17 6.56
C GLN A 93 3.38 0.06 7.80
N LEU A 94 3.53 -0.74 8.86
CA LEU A 94 2.77 -0.58 10.10
C LEU A 94 3.10 0.74 10.79
N CYS A 95 4.38 1.12 10.84
CA CYS A 95 4.82 2.41 11.36
C CYS A 95 4.14 3.57 10.60
N ILE A 96 4.18 3.53 9.26
CA ILE A 96 3.58 4.56 8.40
C ILE A 96 2.06 4.61 8.62
N ALA A 97 1.39 3.47 8.65
CA ALA A 97 -0.05 3.40 8.86
C ALA A 97 -0.44 3.97 10.23
N LYS A 98 0.24 3.55 11.31
CA LYS A 98 -0.01 4.03 12.66
C LYS A 98 0.18 5.53 12.79
N HIS A 99 1.34 6.06 12.40
CA HIS A 99 1.63 7.48 12.52
C HIS A 99 0.80 8.32 11.55
N GLY A 100 0.52 7.81 10.35
CA GLY A 100 -0.41 8.43 9.41
C GLY A 100 -1.79 8.63 10.03
N CYS A 101 -2.31 7.59 10.68
CA CYS A 101 -3.60 7.66 11.37
C CYS A 101 -3.60 8.59 12.58
N GLU A 102 -2.53 8.63 13.37
CA GLU A 102 -2.37 9.56 14.49
C GLU A 102 -2.32 11.02 14.02
N ASN A 103 -1.71 11.28 12.87
CA ASN A 103 -1.49 12.63 12.34
C ASN A 103 -2.50 13.06 11.27
N LYS A 104 -3.49 12.22 10.90
CA LYS A 104 -4.39 12.51 9.77
C LYS A 104 -5.17 13.83 9.88
N LYS A 105 -5.36 14.35 11.09
CA LYS A 105 -6.04 15.63 11.34
C LYS A 105 -5.24 16.84 10.83
N SER A 106 -3.95 16.69 10.57
CA SER A 106 -3.11 17.75 9.98
C SER A 106 -3.10 17.72 8.45
N LEU A 107 -3.84 16.79 7.82
CA LEU A 107 -3.97 16.70 6.37
C LEU A 107 -5.06 17.66 5.89
N ASP A 108 -4.94 18.15 4.66
CA ASP A 108 -5.98 18.94 4.01
C ASP A 108 -7.22 18.09 3.76
N ASN A 109 -7.01 16.81 3.45
CA ASN A 109 -8.07 15.84 3.21
C ASN A 109 -7.88 14.57 4.08
N PRO A 110 -8.35 14.58 5.34
CA PRO A 110 -8.23 13.41 6.23
C PRO A 110 -8.97 12.17 5.71
N SER A 111 -10.11 12.34 5.03
CA SER A 111 -10.88 11.22 4.47
C SER A 111 -10.22 10.62 3.23
N TRP A 112 -9.50 11.41 2.44
CA TRP A 112 -8.64 10.88 1.38
C TRP A 112 -7.62 9.91 1.95
N PHE A 113 -6.93 10.27 3.03
CA PHE A 113 -5.94 9.38 3.65
C PHE A 113 -6.58 8.09 4.17
N ASP A 114 -7.73 8.17 4.84
CA ASP A 114 -8.48 7.00 5.32
C ASP A 114 -8.79 6.03 4.16
N ASN A 115 -9.29 6.55 3.02
CA ASN A 115 -9.64 5.73 1.86
C ASN A 115 -8.40 5.14 1.16
N ILE A 116 -7.34 5.94 1.00
CA ILE A 116 -6.08 5.48 0.42
C ILE A 116 -5.47 4.39 1.27
N LEU A 117 -5.40 4.59 2.59
CA LEU A 117 -4.75 3.64 3.49
C LEU A 117 -5.40 2.26 3.44
N VAL A 118 -6.73 2.20 3.49
CA VAL A 118 -7.50 0.94 3.35
C VAL A 118 -7.20 0.28 2.01
N ALA A 119 -7.35 1.01 0.90
CA ALA A 119 -7.17 0.47 -0.44
C ALA A 119 -5.70 0.08 -0.75
N PHE A 120 -4.75 0.77 -0.12
CA PHE A 120 -3.33 0.54 -0.28
C PHE A 120 -2.86 -0.71 0.47
N ILE A 121 -3.30 -0.89 1.72
CA ILE A 121 -2.88 -2.01 2.58
C ILE A 121 -3.56 -3.32 2.19
N ALA A 122 -4.84 -3.28 1.80
CA ALA A 122 -5.64 -4.47 1.57
C ALA A 122 -4.98 -5.49 0.62
N PRO A 123 -4.43 -5.11 -0.56
CA PRO A 123 -3.75 -6.06 -1.44
C PRO A 123 -2.61 -6.83 -0.78
N TYR A 124 -1.83 -6.16 0.07
CA TYR A 124 -0.73 -6.79 0.78
C TYR A 124 -1.24 -7.79 1.83
N VAL A 125 -2.15 -7.36 2.70
CA VAL A 125 -2.72 -8.18 3.78
C VAL A 125 -3.44 -9.41 3.22
N GLU A 126 -4.28 -9.21 2.21
CA GLU A 126 -5.09 -10.26 1.59
C GLU A 126 -4.29 -11.12 0.61
N ARG A 127 -3.02 -10.78 0.35
CA ARG A 127 -2.16 -11.43 -0.66
C ARG A 127 -2.77 -11.43 -2.07
N ASN A 128 -3.54 -10.41 -2.40
CA ASN A 128 -4.17 -10.24 -3.72
C ASN A 128 -3.16 -9.76 -4.78
N GLY A 129 -3.58 -9.74 -6.04
CA GLY A 129 -2.71 -9.33 -7.14
C GLY A 129 -1.50 -10.25 -7.30
N ASN A 130 -0.30 -9.68 -7.41
CA ASN A 130 0.94 -10.44 -7.64
C ASN A 130 1.80 -10.61 -6.38
N TRP A 131 1.22 -10.37 -5.18
CA TRP A 131 1.95 -10.43 -3.92
C TRP A 131 2.61 -11.79 -3.65
N ASN A 132 1.97 -12.89 -4.04
CA ASN A 132 2.55 -14.23 -3.90
C ASN A 132 3.85 -14.38 -4.69
N ALA A 133 3.90 -13.92 -5.95
CA ALA A 133 5.12 -13.97 -6.75
C ALA A 133 6.21 -13.03 -6.22
N VAL A 134 5.83 -11.87 -5.69
CA VAL A 134 6.77 -10.93 -5.04
C VAL A 134 7.42 -11.58 -3.82
N ILE A 135 6.63 -12.26 -2.98
CA ILE A 135 7.12 -12.96 -1.78
C ILE A 135 7.99 -14.17 -2.18
N GLU A 136 7.59 -14.94 -3.19
CA GLU A 136 8.40 -16.05 -3.69
C GLU A 136 9.75 -15.58 -4.25
N HIS A 137 9.75 -14.49 -5.02
CA HIS A 137 10.97 -13.86 -5.51
C HIS A 137 11.89 -13.45 -4.35
N CYS A 138 11.31 -12.85 -3.30
CA CYS A 138 12.02 -12.52 -2.07
C CYS A 138 12.68 -13.74 -1.41
N HIS A 139 11.97 -14.86 -1.28
CA HIS A 139 12.54 -16.10 -0.73
C HIS A 139 13.71 -16.61 -1.57
N SER A 140 13.57 -16.62 -2.89
CA SER A 140 14.65 -17.01 -3.82
C SER A 140 15.87 -16.09 -3.69
N THR A 141 15.65 -14.78 -3.62
CA THR A 141 16.74 -13.79 -3.48
C THR A 141 17.46 -13.93 -2.15
N LEU A 142 16.71 -14.10 -1.04
CA LEU A 142 17.31 -14.33 0.27
C LEU A 142 18.15 -15.62 0.31
N ALA A 143 17.68 -16.70 -0.33
CA ALA A 143 18.42 -17.96 -0.40
C ALA A 143 19.75 -17.81 -1.16
N LYS A 144 19.81 -16.95 -2.18
CA LYS A 144 21.01 -16.73 -3.01
C LYS A 144 22.02 -15.79 -2.36
N ILE A 145 21.56 -14.76 -1.67
CA ILE A 145 22.41 -13.71 -1.07
C ILE A 145 21.95 -13.34 0.33
N PRO A 146 22.13 -14.19 1.36
CA PRO A 146 21.48 -14.03 2.67
C PRO A 146 21.68 -12.67 3.36
N VAL A 147 22.86 -12.07 3.20
CA VAL A 147 23.22 -10.79 3.86
C VAL A 147 22.46 -9.61 3.24
N LEU A 148 22.43 -9.51 1.90
CA LEU A 148 21.78 -8.40 1.19
C LEU A 148 20.36 -8.72 0.75
N GLY A 149 19.97 -9.99 0.75
CA GLY A 149 18.71 -10.47 0.21
C GLY A 149 17.51 -9.95 1.00
N LYS A 150 17.64 -9.76 2.32
CA LYS A 150 16.60 -9.08 3.12
C LYS A 150 16.38 -7.65 2.64
N TYR A 151 17.44 -6.91 2.36
CA TYR A 151 17.36 -5.53 1.87
C TYR A 151 16.73 -5.45 0.48
N PHE A 152 17.22 -6.25 -0.48
CA PHE A 152 16.65 -6.28 -1.83
C PHE A 152 15.20 -6.76 -1.84
N CYS A 153 14.84 -7.69 -0.95
CA CYS A 153 13.46 -8.10 -0.80
C CYS A 153 12.58 -6.93 -0.33
N GLN A 154 12.97 -6.22 0.74
CA GLN A 154 12.21 -5.07 1.23
C GLN A 154 12.05 -3.98 0.16
N GLN A 155 13.11 -3.71 -0.61
CA GLN A 155 13.05 -2.78 -1.75
C GLN A 155 12.09 -3.26 -2.84
N THR A 156 12.13 -4.55 -3.20
CA THR A 156 11.23 -5.14 -4.21
C THR A 156 9.77 -5.04 -3.77
N MET A 157 9.49 -5.37 -2.50
CA MET A 157 8.15 -5.26 -1.92
C MET A 157 7.66 -3.82 -1.90
N ALA A 158 8.51 -2.87 -1.47
CA ALA A 158 8.18 -1.45 -1.47
C ALA A 158 7.92 -0.91 -2.87
N ASN A 159 8.76 -1.26 -3.85
CA ASN A 159 8.60 -0.85 -5.24
C ASN A 159 7.30 -1.39 -5.85
N TYR A 160 6.98 -2.67 -5.62
CA TYR A 160 5.71 -3.25 -6.05
C TYR A 160 4.53 -2.53 -5.40
N HIS A 161 4.56 -2.37 -4.07
CA HIS A 161 3.48 -1.74 -3.32
C HIS A 161 3.23 -0.31 -3.81
N ILE A 162 4.27 0.51 -4.00
CA ILE A 162 4.11 1.89 -4.46
C ILE A 162 3.65 1.93 -5.92
N SER A 163 4.33 1.21 -6.82
CA SER A 163 4.06 1.34 -8.26
C SER A 163 2.73 0.70 -8.69
N VAL A 164 2.22 -0.27 -7.94
CA VAL A 164 0.99 -1.01 -8.24
C VAL A 164 -0.12 -0.64 -7.25
N ASP A 165 0.05 -0.93 -5.96
CA ASP A 165 -1.03 -0.81 -4.99
C ASP A 165 -1.36 0.66 -4.69
N LEU A 166 -0.35 1.50 -4.42
CA LEU A 166 -0.58 2.93 -4.16
C LEU A 166 -1.17 3.60 -5.41
N LYS A 167 -0.63 3.28 -6.58
CA LYS A 167 -1.15 3.78 -7.87
C LYS A 167 -2.63 3.48 -8.02
N ASN A 168 -3.04 2.23 -7.79
CA ASN A 168 -4.44 1.83 -7.88
C ASN A 168 -5.29 2.52 -6.82
N ALA A 169 -4.80 2.64 -5.59
CA ALA A 169 -5.50 3.33 -4.51
C ALA A 169 -5.76 4.81 -4.85
N VAL A 170 -4.75 5.57 -5.30
CA VAL A 170 -4.89 7.01 -5.58
C VAL A 170 -5.74 7.31 -6.82
N ILE A 171 -5.65 6.48 -7.86
CA ILE A 171 -6.48 6.68 -9.07
C ILE A 171 -7.97 6.59 -8.71
N ASN A 172 -8.33 5.65 -7.83
CA ASN A 172 -9.70 5.37 -7.46
C ASN A 172 -10.24 6.30 -6.37
N ASN A 173 -9.39 6.76 -5.44
CA ASN A 173 -9.85 7.50 -4.25
C ASN A 173 -9.45 8.99 -4.22
N GLY A 174 -8.79 9.49 -5.27
CA GLY A 174 -8.34 10.88 -5.36
C GLY A 174 -6.82 11.01 -5.24
N CYS A 175 -6.26 12.08 -5.80
CA CYS A 175 -4.81 12.23 -5.85
C CYS A 175 -4.24 12.91 -4.62
N GLY A 176 -5.04 13.60 -3.81
CA GLY A 176 -4.57 14.33 -2.62
C GLY A 176 -3.76 15.59 -2.96
N THR A 177 -3.73 16.54 -2.02
CA THR A 177 -3.00 17.81 -2.22
C THR A 177 -1.50 17.60 -2.11
N GLN A 178 -0.68 18.54 -2.60
CA GLN A 178 0.77 18.44 -2.39
C GLN A 178 1.12 18.46 -0.89
N HIS A 179 0.34 19.18 -0.08
CA HIS A 179 0.54 19.23 1.37
C HIS A 179 0.29 17.87 2.03
N ASP A 180 -0.78 17.17 1.66
CA ASP A 180 -1.06 15.81 2.13
C ASP A 180 0.11 14.86 1.83
N TRP A 181 0.64 14.92 0.60
CA TRP A 181 1.78 14.10 0.20
C TRP A 181 3.04 14.45 0.99
N ASN A 182 3.29 15.73 1.25
CA ASN A 182 4.45 16.14 2.04
C ASN A 182 4.34 15.65 3.48
N ALA A 183 3.16 15.76 4.10
CA ALA A 183 2.90 15.29 5.45
C ALA A 183 3.15 13.77 5.57
N VAL A 184 2.58 12.96 4.67
CA VAL A 184 2.83 11.50 4.64
C VAL A 184 4.31 11.20 4.33
N GLY A 185 4.95 11.99 3.46
CA GLY A 185 6.37 11.85 3.14
C GLY A 185 7.27 12.00 4.38
N ASN A 186 6.97 12.96 5.25
CA ASN A 186 7.71 13.15 6.51
C ASN A 186 7.56 11.95 7.45
N ILE A 187 6.36 11.35 7.51
CA ILE A 187 6.10 10.13 8.30
C ILE A 187 6.93 8.97 7.77
N ILE A 188 6.98 8.78 6.44
CA ILE A 188 7.82 7.75 5.80
C ILE A 188 9.29 7.92 6.18
N VAL A 189 9.83 9.15 6.11
CA VAL A 189 11.23 9.43 6.48
C VAL A 189 11.52 9.02 7.92
N ASN A 190 10.62 9.34 8.84
CA ASN A 190 10.80 9.00 10.25
C ASN A 190 10.74 7.49 10.46
N CYS A 191 9.76 6.80 9.89
CA CYS A 191 9.63 5.34 9.99
C CYS A 191 10.83 4.59 9.42
N VAL A 192 11.35 5.02 8.26
CA VAL A 192 12.52 4.38 7.64
C VAL A 192 13.77 4.55 8.50
N LYS A 193 13.95 5.72 9.14
CA LYS A 193 15.07 5.97 10.07
C LYS A 193 14.94 5.14 11.35
N GLU A 194 13.72 5.02 11.90
CA GLU A 194 13.46 4.23 13.10
C GLU A 194 13.66 2.73 12.87
N ALA A 195 13.41 2.25 11.65
CA ALA A 195 13.59 0.85 11.29
C ALA A 195 15.07 0.39 11.31
N GLN A 196 16.04 1.30 11.45
CA GLN A 196 17.48 1.02 11.52
C GLN A 196 17.91 -0.04 10.50
N ILE A 197 17.69 0.27 9.21
CA ILE A 197 18.07 -0.61 8.11
C ILE A 197 19.60 -0.77 8.24
N GLY A 198 20.06 -1.93 8.74
CA GLY A 198 21.44 -2.18 9.20
C GLY A 198 22.51 -2.17 8.12
N ILE A 199 22.35 -1.34 7.09
CA ILE A 199 23.24 -1.10 5.97
C ILE A 199 23.62 0.38 5.98
N PRO A 200 24.92 0.73 6.10
CA PRO A 200 25.39 2.10 5.96
C PRO A 200 24.90 2.72 4.64
N PHE A 201 24.34 3.93 4.70
CA PHE A 201 23.75 4.65 3.56
C PHE A 201 22.49 4.04 2.91
N GLY A 202 22.00 2.90 3.42
CA GLY A 202 20.78 2.26 2.89
C GLY A 202 19.52 3.11 3.11
N GLU A 203 19.45 3.84 4.22
CA GLU A 203 18.30 4.68 4.57
C GLU A 203 18.08 5.84 3.59
N SER A 204 19.13 6.60 3.27
CA SER A 204 19.02 7.75 2.37
C SER A 204 18.65 7.32 0.95
N TYR A 205 19.21 6.20 0.50
CA TYR A 205 18.85 5.59 -0.78
C TYR A 205 17.39 5.12 -0.80
N ALA A 206 16.96 4.37 0.22
CA ALA A 206 15.58 3.90 0.33
C ALA A 206 14.57 5.06 0.36
N ILE A 207 14.86 6.11 1.14
CA ILE A 207 14.03 7.33 1.17
C ILE A 207 13.95 7.96 -0.22
N SER A 208 15.10 8.14 -0.88
CA SER A 208 15.15 8.74 -2.22
C SER A 208 14.30 7.95 -3.23
N GLU A 209 14.42 6.62 -3.24
CA GLU A 209 13.69 5.78 -4.19
C GLU A 209 12.18 5.79 -3.90
N VAL A 210 11.78 5.71 -2.63
CA VAL A 210 10.37 5.84 -2.24
C VAL A 210 9.80 7.20 -2.66
N PHE A 211 10.54 8.30 -2.48
CA PHE A 211 10.11 9.63 -2.89
C PHE A 211 9.99 9.77 -4.41
N GLN A 212 10.92 9.20 -5.18
CA GLN A 212 10.83 9.19 -6.63
C GLN A 212 9.57 8.45 -7.11
N GLN A 213 9.37 7.22 -6.63
CA GLN A 213 8.25 6.38 -7.05
C GLN A 213 6.90 6.98 -6.64
N ARG A 214 6.79 7.46 -5.40
CA ARG A 214 5.53 8.05 -4.91
C ARG A 214 5.15 9.31 -5.68
N ASN A 215 6.12 10.18 -5.99
CA ASN A 215 5.85 11.41 -6.74
C ASN A 215 5.42 11.09 -8.18
N LEU A 216 6.05 10.09 -8.82
CA LEU A 216 5.63 9.59 -10.12
C LEU A 216 4.20 9.03 -10.07
N VAL A 217 3.82 8.31 -9.01
CA VAL A 217 2.45 7.84 -8.80
C VAL A 217 1.46 9.01 -8.69
N ARG A 218 1.79 10.06 -7.94
CA ARG A 218 0.95 11.26 -7.82
C ARG A 218 0.78 11.95 -9.17
N GLU A 219 1.86 12.17 -9.91
CA GLU A 219 1.83 12.79 -11.24
C GLU A 219 0.96 11.98 -12.21
N ASN A 220 1.11 10.65 -12.22
CA ASN A 220 0.30 9.77 -13.03
C ASN A 220 -1.17 9.81 -12.63
N CYS A 221 -1.49 9.86 -11.34
CA CYS A 221 -2.85 10.02 -10.85
C CYS A 221 -3.48 11.31 -11.39
N ILE A 222 -2.79 12.44 -11.25
CA ILE A 222 -3.26 13.76 -11.69
C ILE A 222 -3.53 13.74 -13.19
N LYS A 223 -2.56 13.21 -13.98
CA LYS A 223 -2.69 13.10 -15.43
C LYS A 223 -3.90 12.25 -15.82
N MET A 224 -4.01 11.04 -15.28
CA MET A 224 -5.09 10.10 -15.61
C MET A 224 -6.47 10.63 -15.22
N ARG A 225 -6.60 11.30 -14.08
CA ARG A 225 -7.88 11.87 -13.65
C ARG A 225 -8.29 13.05 -14.54
N ARG A 226 -7.36 13.92 -14.94
CA ARG A 226 -7.63 15.00 -15.92
C ARG A 226 -8.09 14.45 -17.26
N GLU A 227 -7.41 13.43 -17.79
CA GLU A 227 -7.79 12.77 -19.05
C GLU A 227 -9.20 12.17 -18.99
N LYS A 228 -9.66 11.77 -17.80
CA LYS A 228 -11.01 11.25 -17.55
C LYS A 228 -12.04 12.33 -17.14
N GLY A 229 -11.65 13.61 -17.09
CA GLY A 229 -12.53 14.69 -16.61
C GLY A 229 -12.91 14.59 -15.13
N LEU A 230 -12.13 13.88 -14.33
CA LEU A 230 -12.34 13.73 -12.88
C LEU A 230 -11.68 14.86 -12.10
N GLN A 231 -12.24 15.20 -10.93
CA GLN A 231 -11.67 16.21 -10.03
C GLN A 231 -10.27 15.82 -9.56
N VAL A 232 -9.40 16.83 -9.47
CA VAL A 232 -8.03 16.74 -8.94
C VAL A 232 -7.85 17.77 -7.83
N GLU A 233 -7.31 17.33 -6.70
CA GLU A 233 -6.90 18.15 -5.57
C GLU A 233 -5.48 18.71 -5.81
N PHE A 234 -5.25 19.97 -5.47
CA PHE A 234 -3.98 20.67 -5.71
C PHE A 234 -3.25 20.93 -4.40
#